data_AF-A0A9D9DXJ6-F1
#
_entry.id   AF-A0A9D9DXJ6-F1
#
_cell.length_a   1.000
_cell.length_b   1.000
_cell.length_c   1.000
_cell.angle_alpha   90.00
_cell.angle_beta   90.00
_cell.angle_gamma   90.00
#
_symmetry.space_group_name_H-M   'P 1'
#
loop_
_entity.id
_entity.type
_entity.pdbx_description
1 polymer ?
#
loop_
_entity_poly.entity_id
_entity_poly.type
_entity_poly.pdbx_seq_one_letter_code
_entity_poly.pdbx_strand_id
1 'polypeptide(L)'
;MIKNITLDELKEMDNKEGLIIQGCGGDLKEWEEGINELLTDVNILLEGDKFKNIYAFENEGLTNLLFDMEDVKLNIGKLAIWRLQTRETFGSTWLSDYRVNNLNIEENFEEPQL
;
A
#
# COMPACT_ATOMS: atom_id res chain seq x y z
N MET A 1 -9.17 -2.78 -11.07
CA MET A 1 -9.52 -1.43 -11.59
C MET A 1 -8.98 -0.46 -10.58
N ILE A 2 -8.12 0.45 -11.02
CA ILE A 2 -7.51 1.44 -10.13
C ILE A 2 -8.50 2.59 -9.93
N LYS A 3 -8.82 2.89 -8.67
CA LYS A 3 -9.69 4.00 -8.30
C LYS A 3 -8.83 5.21 -7.91
N ASN A 4 -9.06 6.36 -8.54
CA ASN A 4 -8.44 7.60 -8.09
C ASN A 4 -9.10 8.08 -6.79
N ILE A 5 -8.30 8.46 -5.80
CA ILE A 5 -8.74 9.05 -4.53
C ILE A 5 -7.93 10.32 -4.24
N THR A 6 -8.51 11.19 -3.43
CA THR A 6 -7.87 12.38 -2.88
C THR A 6 -7.04 12.04 -1.64
N LEU A 7 -6.15 12.95 -1.23
CA LEU A 7 -5.46 12.81 0.05
C LEU A 7 -6.42 12.85 1.24
N ASP A 8 -7.50 13.61 1.17
CA ASP A 8 -8.47 13.63 2.26
C ASP A 8 -9.20 12.29 2.38
N GLU A 9 -9.59 11.66 1.26
CA GLU A 9 -10.11 10.29 1.29
C GLU A 9 -9.09 9.29 1.86
N LEU A 10 -7.79 9.45 1.54
CA LEU A 10 -6.72 8.60 2.07
C LEU A 10 -6.54 8.80 3.59
N LYS A 11 -6.68 10.02 4.10
CA LYS A 11 -6.57 10.32 5.54
C LYS A 11 -7.65 9.60 6.36
N GLU A 12 -8.84 9.47 5.81
CA GLU A 12 -9.98 8.78 6.44
C GLU A 12 -9.90 7.24 6.38
N MET A 13 -8.86 6.66 5.75
CA MET A 13 -8.64 5.22 5.69
C MET A 13 -7.91 4.68 6.94
N ASP A 14 -8.43 4.94 8.13
CA ASP A 14 -7.84 4.50 9.40
C ASP A 14 -8.22 3.06 9.81
N ASN A 15 -9.27 2.52 9.20
CA ASN A 15 -9.82 1.20 9.48
C ASN A 15 -9.30 0.10 8.55
N LYS A 16 -8.28 0.39 7.73
CA LYS A 16 -7.70 -0.53 6.77
C LYS A 16 -6.18 -0.40 6.71
N GLU A 17 -5.54 -1.39 6.08
CA GLU A 17 -4.09 -1.42 5.88
C GLU A 17 -3.77 -1.82 4.44
N GLY A 18 -2.64 -1.34 3.94
CA GLY A 18 -2.24 -1.55 2.57
C GLY A 18 -0.77 -1.28 2.32
N LEU A 19 -0.28 -1.81 1.21
CA LEU A 19 1.06 -1.49 0.72
C LEU A 19 0.96 -0.27 -0.20
N ILE A 20 1.65 0.81 0.14
CA ILE A 20 1.81 1.96 -0.75
C ILE A 20 3.12 1.81 -1.52
N ILE A 21 3.05 2.00 -2.84
CA ILE A 21 4.19 2.19 -3.74
C ILE A 21 4.15 3.63 -4.24
N GLN A 22 5.28 4.33 -4.15
CA GLN A 22 5.38 5.75 -4.50
C GLN A 22 6.06 5.96 -5.87
N GLY A 23 5.68 7.02 -6.56
CA GLY A 23 6.31 7.39 -7.83
C GLY A 23 5.94 6.50 -9.02
N CYS A 24 4.73 5.95 -9.03
CA CYS A 24 4.16 5.13 -10.10
C CYS A 24 3.81 5.98 -11.34
N GLY A 25 4.83 6.41 -12.09
CA GLY A 25 4.64 7.13 -13.36
C GLY A 25 4.24 6.20 -14.51
N GLY A 26 3.79 6.78 -15.64
CA GLY A 26 3.42 5.99 -16.82
C GLY A 26 2.05 5.33 -16.68
N ASP A 27 1.89 4.13 -17.23
CA ASP A 27 0.63 3.39 -17.16
C ASP A 27 0.49 2.69 -15.80
N LEU A 28 -0.46 3.14 -14.99
CA LEU A 28 -0.73 2.58 -13.67
C LEU A 28 -1.13 1.10 -13.72
N LYS A 29 -1.69 0.63 -14.84
CA LYS A 29 -2.05 -0.76 -15.01
C LYS A 29 -0.81 -1.67 -15.11
N GLU A 30 0.27 -1.20 -15.72
CA GLU A 30 1.56 -1.92 -15.75
C GLU A 30 2.12 -2.08 -14.33
N TRP A 31 1.92 -1.08 -13.45
CA TRP A 31 2.29 -1.18 -12.04
C TRP A 31 1.39 -2.16 -11.26
N GLU A 32 0.07 -2.12 -11.47
CA GLU A 32 -0.87 -3.10 -10.88
C GLU A 32 -0.46 -4.53 -11.27
N GLU A 33 -0.22 -4.78 -12.55
CA GLU A 33 0.14 -6.10 -13.07
C GLU A 33 1.52 -6.53 -12.57
N GLY A 34 2.54 -5.67 -12.68
CA GLY A 34 3.91 -5.97 -12.27
C GLY A 34 4.07 -6.24 -10.77
N ILE A 35 3.39 -5.47 -9.90
CA ILE A 35 3.43 -5.72 -8.45
C ILE A 35 2.74 -7.04 -8.10
N ASN A 36 1.59 -7.35 -8.71
CA ASN A 36 0.93 -8.64 -8.48
C ASN A 36 1.79 -9.82 -8.98
N GLU A 37 2.44 -9.70 -10.13
CA GLU A 37 3.34 -10.73 -10.66
C GLU A 37 4.54 -10.94 -9.73
N LEU A 38 5.27 -9.87 -9.39
CA LEU A 38 6.44 -9.93 -8.51
C LEU A 38 6.12 -10.58 -7.16
N LEU A 39 5.00 -10.18 -6.54
CA LEU A 39 4.59 -10.72 -5.24
C LEU A 39 4.06 -12.16 -5.32
N THR A 40 3.53 -12.58 -6.47
CA THR A 40 3.18 -13.97 -6.73
C THR A 40 4.44 -14.83 -6.84
N ASP A 41 5.43 -14.39 -7.62
CA ASP A 41 6.68 -15.13 -7.85
C ASP A 41 7.46 -15.41 -6.57
N VAL A 42 7.50 -14.46 -5.64
CA VAL A 42 8.16 -14.63 -4.34
C VAL A 42 7.29 -15.31 -3.27
N ASN A 43 6.11 -15.82 -3.68
CA ASN A 43 5.14 -16.50 -2.83
C ASN A 43 4.71 -15.64 -1.63
N ILE A 44 4.41 -14.35 -1.90
CA ILE A 44 3.75 -13.43 -0.96
C ILE A 44 2.25 -13.45 -1.20
N LEU A 45 1.80 -13.31 -2.45
CA LEU A 45 0.41 -13.60 -2.82
C LEU A 45 0.22 -15.12 -2.83
N LEU A 46 -0.82 -15.58 -2.13
CA LEU A 46 -1.07 -16.99 -1.90
C LEU A 46 -2.24 -17.49 -2.75
N GLU A 47 -2.18 -18.76 -3.14
CA GLU A 47 -3.29 -19.45 -3.84
C GLU A 47 -3.73 -18.76 -5.14
N GLY A 48 -2.83 -18.01 -5.80
CA GLY A 48 -3.14 -17.24 -7.00
C GLY A 48 -4.05 -16.04 -6.76
N ASP A 49 -4.21 -15.61 -5.50
CA ASP A 49 -4.92 -14.38 -5.17
C ASP A 49 -4.11 -13.15 -5.62
N LYS A 50 -4.78 -12.00 -5.64
CA LYS A 50 -4.20 -10.73 -6.09
C LYS A 50 -4.83 -9.56 -5.36
N PHE A 51 -4.17 -8.42 -5.40
CA PHE A 51 -4.79 -7.17 -4.96
C PHE A 51 -6.01 -6.85 -5.84
N LYS A 52 -7.16 -6.64 -5.21
CA LYS A 52 -8.45 -6.39 -5.88
C LYS A 52 -8.80 -4.90 -5.89
N ASN A 53 -8.49 -4.24 -4.78
CA ASN A 53 -8.74 -2.82 -4.57
C ASN A 53 -7.39 -2.10 -4.61
N ILE A 54 -7.20 -1.29 -5.64
CA ILE A 54 -6.00 -0.47 -5.81
C ILE A 54 -6.44 0.97 -5.98
N TYR A 55 -5.83 1.86 -5.20
CA TYR A 55 -6.14 3.27 -5.22
C TYR A 55 -4.96 4.07 -5.72
N ALA A 56 -5.19 4.99 -6.65
CA ALA A 56 -4.21 5.95 -7.09
C ALA A 56 -4.45 7.30 -6.42
N PHE A 57 -3.40 7.94 -5.96
CA PHE A 57 -3.47 9.28 -5.40
C PHE A 57 -2.17 10.04 -5.68
N GLU A 58 -2.25 11.35 -5.63
CA GLU A 58 -1.10 12.24 -5.80
C GLU A 58 -0.70 12.83 -4.44
N ASN A 59 0.60 12.89 -4.18
CA ASN A 59 1.15 13.64 -3.06
C ASN A 59 2.51 14.24 -3.45
N GLU A 60 2.69 15.54 -3.24
CA GLU A 60 3.95 16.27 -3.49
C GLU A 60 4.55 16.06 -4.90
N GLY A 61 3.70 15.94 -5.91
CA GLY A 61 4.04 15.71 -7.31
C GLY A 61 4.29 14.24 -7.67
N LEU A 62 4.11 13.31 -6.74
CA LEU A 62 4.26 11.87 -6.97
C LEU A 62 2.90 11.20 -7.12
N THR A 63 2.72 10.45 -8.21
CA THR A 63 1.62 9.49 -8.32
C THR A 63 1.97 8.25 -7.51
N ASN A 64 1.09 7.86 -6.59
CA ASN A 64 1.29 6.73 -5.68
C ASN A 64 0.15 5.72 -5.87
N LEU A 65 0.43 4.44 -5.60
CA LEU A 65 -0.56 3.38 -5.60
C LEU A 65 -0.65 2.74 -4.22
N LEU A 66 -1.85 2.70 -3.65
CA LEU A 66 -2.20 1.93 -2.48
C LEU A 66 -2.82 0.59 -2.91
N PHE A 67 -2.15 -0.50 -2.57
CA PHE A 67 -2.60 -1.88 -2.72
C PHE A 67 -3.27 -2.31 -1.40
N ASP A 68 -4.60 -2.29 -1.38
CA ASP A 68 -5.40 -2.61 -0.20
C ASP A 68 -5.35 -4.12 0.11
N MET A 69 -5.02 -4.48 1.34
CA MET A 69 -4.89 -5.87 1.77
C MET A 69 -6.22 -6.53 2.13
N GLU A 70 -7.33 -5.78 2.16
CA GLU A 70 -8.65 -6.33 2.48
C GLU A 70 -9.01 -7.50 1.54
N ASP A 71 -9.39 -8.62 2.15
CA ASP A 71 -9.73 -9.88 1.46
C ASP A 71 -8.65 -10.41 0.50
N VAL A 72 -7.37 -10.16 0.76
CA VAL A 72 -6.24 -10.72 -0.01
C VAL A 72 -5.49 -11.78 0.79
N LYS A 73 -5.32 -12.97 0.21
CA LYS A 73 -4.53 -14.05 0.82
C LYS A 73 -3.03 -13.73 0.70
N LEU A 74 -2.43 -13.28 1.80
CA LEU A 74 -1.04 -12.83 1.86
C LEU A 74 -0.20 -13.59 2.88
N ASN A 75 1.07 -13.80 2.56
CA ASN A 75 2.10 -14.05 3.55
C ASN A 75 2.60 -12.71 4.12
N ILE A 76 1.96 -12.24 5.19
CA ILE A 76 2.25 -10.95 5.83
C ILE A 76 3.71 -10.83 6.28
N GLY A 77 4.29 -11.90 6.84
CA GLY A 77 5.69 -11.89 7.28
C GLY A 77 6.66 -11.64 6.13
N LYS A 78 6.47 -12.31 4.99
CA LYS A 78 7.27 -12.06 3.79
C LYS A 78 7.01 -10.69 3.19
N LEU A 79 5.76 -10.23 3.16
CA LEU A 79 5.41 -8.91 2.64
C LEU A 79 6.09 -7.80 3.46
N ALA A 80 6.16 -7.94 4.78
CA ALA A 80 6.85 -6.99 5.64
C ALA A 80 8.35 -6.89 5.34
N ILE A 81 9.01 -8.03 5.10
CA ILE A 81 10.41 -8.07 4.68
C ILE A 81 10.58 -7.48 3.27
N TRP A 82 9.72 -7.85 2.32
CA TRP A 82 9.76 -7.31 0.95
C TRP A 82 9.63 -5.79 0.95
N ARG A 83 8.67 -5.23 1.70
CA ARG A 83 8.49 -3.78 1.87
C ARG A 83 9.74 -3.10 2.43
N LEU A 84 10.44 -3.73 3.38
CA LEU A 84 11.71 -3.19 3.88
C LEU A 84 12.80 -3.18 2.78
N GLN A 85 12.88 -4.25 1.98
CA GLN A 85 13.86 -4.39 0.91
C GLN A 85 13.63 -3.41 -0.24
N THR A 86 12.36 -3.09 -0.54
CA THR A 86 11.99 -2.22 -1.66
C THR A 86 11.77 -0.77 -1.28
N ARG A 87 11.98 -0.38 -0.01
CA ARG A 87 11.72 0.98 0.48
C ARG A 87 12.48 2.02 -0.33
N GLU A 88 13.78 1.83 -0.52
CA GLU A 88 14.63 2.81 -1.24
C GLU A 88 14.36 2.83 -2.75
N THR A 89 13.94 1.71 -3.33
CA THR A 89 13.72 1.61 -4.78
C THR A 89 12.32 2.02 -5.20
N PHE A 90 11.30 1.71 -4.39
CA PHE A 90 9.88 1.86 -4.72
C PHE A 90 9.14 2.81 -3.77
N GLY A 91 9.82 3.38 -2.77
CA GLY A 91 9.15 4.16 -1.71
C GLY A 91 8.14 3.33 -0.92
N SER A 92 8.34 2.00 -0.85
CA SER A 92 7.31 1.12 -0.29
C SER A 92 7.11 1.33 1.20
N THR A 93 5.86 1.56 1.61
CA THR A 93 5.48 1.82 3.00
C THR A 93 4.09 1.28 3.31
N TRP A 94 3.77 1.15 4.59
CA TRP A 94 2.40 0.85 5.03
C TRP A 94 1.51 2.09 4.94
N LEU A 95 0.20 1.88 4.80
CA LEU A 95 -0.77 2.96 4.81
C LEU A 95 -0.77 3.67 6.16
N SER A 96 -0.74 2.93 7.27
CA SER A 96 -0.60 3.48 8.62
C SER A 96 0.64 4.39 8.73
N ASP A 97 1.81 3.85 8.40
CA ASP A 97 3.07 4.59 8.39
C ASP A 97 3.01 5.84 7.49
N TYR A 98 2.41 5.74 6.31
CA TYR A 98 2.30 6.87 5.38
C TYR A 98 1.38 7.97 5.92
N ARG A 99 0.24 7.60 6.49
CA ARG A 99 -0.71 8.55 7.09
C ARG A 99 -0.04 9.38 8.20
N VAL A 100 0.77 8.74 9.05
CA VAL A 100 1.51 9.44 10.10
C VAL A 100 2.66 10.27 9.52
N ASN A 101 3.55 9.64 8.75
CA ASN A 101 4.82 10.25 8.36
C ASN A 101 4.71 11.26 7.21
N ASN A 102 3.72 11.12 6.33
CA ASN A 102 3.57 11.95 5.14
C ASN A 102 2.36 12.90 5.22
N LEU A 103 1.34 12.57 6.03
CA LEU A 103 0.14 13.40 6.16
C LEU A 103 0.02 14.09 7.53
N ASN A 104 0.98 13.86 8.43
CA ASN A 104 1.01 14.39 9.80
C ASN A 104 -0.27 14.07 10.58
N ILE A 105 -0.83 12.87 10.38
CA ILE A 105 -1.96 12.40 11.19
C ILE A 105 -1.42 11.93 12.54
N GLU A 106 -1.92 12.52 13.63
CA GLU A 106 -1.65 12.03 14.97
C GLU A 106 -2.33 10.66 15.17
N GLU A 107 -1.56 9.64 15.52
CA GLU A 107 -2.13 8.36 15.96
C GLU A 107 -2.68 8.53 17.37
N ASN A 108 -4.00 8.39 17.51
CA ASN A 108 -4.62 8.16 18.81
C ASN A 108 -4.29 6.73 19.25
N PHE A 109 -3.14 6.54 19.87
CA PHE A 109 -2.89 5.33 20.65
C PHE A 109 -3.84 5.35 21.84
N GLU A 110 -4.98 4.67 21.74
CA GLU A 110 -5.69 4.28 22.96
C GLU A 110 -4.74 3.37 23.74
N GLU A 111 -4.24 3.85 24.88
CA GLU A 111 -3.45 3.04 25.78
C GLU A 111 -4.25 1.77 26.11
N PRO A 112 -3.62 0.57 26.05
CA PRO A 112 -4.29 -0.63 26.49
C PRO A 112 -4.76 -0.42 27.94
N GLN A 113 -6.06 -0.48 28.18
CA GLN A 113 -6.60 -0.50 29.53
C GLN A 113 -6.06 -1.76 30.21
N LEU A 114 -5.14 -1.56 31.17
CA LEU A 114 -4.61 -2.58 32.06
C LEU A 114 -5.71 -3.23 32.90
#